data_AF-A0A372LQM8-F1
#
_entry.id   AF-A0A372LQM8-F1
#
_cell.length_a   1.000
_cell.length_b   1.000
_cell.length_c   1.000
_cell.angle_alpha   90.00
_cell.angle_beta   90.00
_cell.angle_gamma   90.00
#
_symmetry.space_group_name_H-M   'P 1'
#
loop_
_entity.id
_entity.type
_entity.pdbx_description
1 polymer ?
#
loop_
_entity_poly.entity_id
_entity_poly.type
_entity_poly.pdbx_seq_one_letter_code
_entity_poly.pdbx_strand_id
1 'polypeptide(L)' 'MWRIFRFMGYKVQVKVFDEGSQFGISEFPRISKMCVHKGNKWLLNYDRGWDFNDLSPTAYKLLLKFLEWAL' A
#
# COMPACT_ATOMS: atom_id res chain seq x y z
N MET A 1 8.80 -4.40 9.18
CA MET A 1 8.11 -3.47 10.10
C MET A 1 6.85 -2.88 9.47
N TRP A 2 5.81 -2.59 10.27
CA TRP A 2 4.65 -1.80 9.82
C TRP A 2 5.00 -0.32 9.77
N ARG A 3 4.61 0.38 8.70
CA ARG A 3 4.68 1.84 8.58
C ARG A 3 3.30 2.39 8.25
N ILE A 4 3.01 3.57 8.78
CA ILE A 4 1.73 4.25 8.62
C ILE A 4 2.00 5.65 8.08
N PHE A 5 1.35 6.01 6.98
CA PHE A 5 1.46 7.30 6.33
C PHE A 5 0.10 7.97 6.22
N ARG A 6 0.12 9.30 6.16
CA ARG A 6 -1.01 10.10 5.70
C ARG A 6 -0.62 10.72 4.37
N PHE A 7 -1.35 10.38 3.31
CA PHE A 7 -1.09 10.85 1.95
C PHE A 7 -2.38 11.44 1.39
N MET A 8 -2.44 12.74 1.11
CA MET A 8 -3.61 13.42 0.48
C MET A 8 -4.99 13.06 1.10
N GLY A 9 -5.06 12.94 2.43
CA GLY A 9 -6.28 12.57 3.15
C GLY A 9 -6.56 11.05 3.22
N TYR A 10 -5.69 10.23 2.64
CA TYR A 10 -5.67 8.79 2.77
C TYR A 10 -4.79 8.37 3.96
N LYS A 11 -5.26 7.40 4.74
CA LYS A 11 -4.45 6.67 5.73
C LYS A 11 -3.93 5.41 5.06
N VAL A 12 -2.61 5.30 4.93
CA VAL A 12 -1.92 4.21 4.25
C VAL A 12 -1.15 3.42 5.31
N GLN A 13 -1.31 2.12 5.33
CA GLN A 13 -0.59 1.21 6.22
C GLN A 13 0.11 0.19 5.34
N VAL A 14 1.42 0.02 5.51
CA VAL A 14 2.21 -0.94 4.73
C VAL A 14 3.06 -1.77 5.66
N LYS A 15 3.15 -3.07 5.38
CA LYS A 15 4.07 -3.98 6.06
C LYS A 15 5.28 -4.20 5.16
N VAL A 16 6.39 -3.60 5.54
CA VAL A 16 7.63 -3.58 4.76
C VAL A 16 8.64 -4.54 5.37
N PHE A 17 9.34 -5.31 4.56
CA PHE A 17 10.47 -6.12 4.96
C PHE A 17 11.79 -5.51 4.46
N ASP A 18 12.89 -5.92 5.08
CA ASP A 18 14.22 -5.42 4.72
C ASP A 18 14.64 -5.93 3.33
N GLU A 19 14.30 -7.20 3.04
CA GLU A 19 14.48 -7.82 1.74
C GLU A 19 13.16 -7.93 0.97
N GLY A 20 13.28 -7.99 -0.36
CA GLY A 20 12.16 -8.25 -1.24
C GLY A 20 11.57 -9.64 -1.00
N SER A 21 10.25 -9.70 -0.83
CA SER A 21 9.50 -10.94 -0.67
C SER A 21 8.98 -11.40 -2.03
N GLN A 22 9.15 -12.70 -2.33
CA GLN A 22 8.47 -13.35 -3.47
C GLN A 22 6.93 -13.29 -3.39
N PHE A 23 6.40 -13.03 -2.19
CA PHE A 23 4.99 -12.82 -1.91
C PHE A 23 4.65 -11.34 -1.66
N GLY A 24 5.54 -10.43 -2.04
CA GLY A 24 5.31 -8.99 -1.98
C GLY A 24 4.52 -8.50 -3.21
N ILE A 25 4.17 -7.22 -3.19
CA ILE A 25 3.62 -6.55 -4.38
C ILE A 25 4.71 -6.59 -5.47
N SER A 26 4.38 -7.02 -6.69
CA SER A 26 5.36 -7.24 -7.76
C SER A 26 6.23 -6.01 -8.04
N GLU A 27 5.62 -4.82 -8.04
CA GLU A 27 6.30 -3.55 -8.24
C GLU A 27 7.11 -3.10 -7.01
N PHE A 28 6.77 -3.60 -5.82
CA PHE A 28 7.39 -3.26 -4.54
C PHE A 28 7.61 -4.50 -3.69
N PRO A 29 8.63 -5.32 -4.01
CA PRO A 29 8.79 -6.63 -3.38
C PRO A 29 9.02 -6.54 -1.86
N ARG A 30 9.55 -5.41 -1.37
CA ARG A 30 9.69 -5.14 0.07
C ARG A 30 8.34 -4.94 0.77
N ILE A 31 7.28 -4.55 0.06
CA ILE A 31 5.93 -4.39 0.62
C ILE A 31 5.21 -5.73 0.53
N SER A 32 4.89 -6.30 1.69
CA SER A 32 4.17 -7.58 1.80
C SER A 32 2.66 -7.46 2.01
N LYS A 33 2.22 -6.32 2.54
CA LYS A 33 0.82 -6.00 2.81
C LYS A 33 0.61 -4.50 2.69
N MET A 34 -0.55 -4.09 2.19
CA MET A 34 -0.91 -2.68 2.09
C MET A 34 -2.41 -2.47 2.35
N CYS A 35 -2.75 -1.48 3.16
CA CYS A 35 -4.13 -1.08 3.42
C CYS A 35 -4.26 0.43 3.24
N VAL A 36 -5.29 0.88 2.52
CA VAL A 36 -5.55 2.31 2.25
C VAL A 36 -6.99 2.63 2.63
N HIS A 37 -7.15 3.68 3.43
CA HIS A 37 -8.45 4.15 3.90
C HIS A 37 -8.62 5.63 3.61
N LYS A 38 -9.87 6.05 3.39
CA LYS A 38 -10.26 7.46 3.41
C LYS A 38 -11.49 7.62 4.28
N GLY A 39 -11.31 8.25 5.46
CA GLY A 39 -12.32 8.24 6.51
C GLY A 39 -12.62 6.80 6.95
N ASN A 40 -13.90 6.40 6.89
CA ASN A 40 -14.36 5.07 7.28
C ASN A 40 -14.43 4.06 6.11
N LYS A 41 -14.00 4.45 4.90
CA LYS A 41 -14.00 3.57 3.73
C LYS A 41 -12.63 2.96 3.51
N TRP A 42 -12.61 1.64 3.35
CA TRP A 42 -11.46 0.94 2.81
C TRP A 42 -11.47 1.09 1.29
N LEU A 43 -10.32 1.44 0.73
CA LEU A 43 -10.17 1.68 -0.72
C LEU A 43 -9.14 0.76 -1.35
N LEU A 44 -8.21 0.24 -0.56
CA LEU A 44 -7.31 -0.80 -1.01
C LEU A 44 -6.99 -1.70 0.16
N ASN A 45 -7.07 -2.99 -0.05
CA ASN A 45 -6.47 -3.98 0.82
C ASN A 45 -5.72 -4.96 -0.08
N TYR A 46 -4.43 -5.09 0.19
CA TYR A 46 -3.58 -6.12 -0.37
C TYR A 46 -3.09 -6.96 0.80
N ASP A 47 -3.69 -8.14 0.95
CA ASP A 47 -3.31 -9.14 1.94
C ASP A 47 -3.66 -10.52 1.40
N ARG A 48 -2.74 -11.48 1.57
CA ARG A 48 -2.77 -12.82 0.95
C ARG A 48 -4.14 -13.49 1.11
N GLY A 49 -4.94 -13.47 0.05
CA GLY A 49 -6.25 -14.11 -0.02
C GLY A 49 -7.46 -13.16 -0.06
N TRP A 50 -7.26 -11.84 0.04
CA TRP A 50 -8.33 -10.86 -0.19
C TRP A 50 -7.78 -9.52 -0.69
N ASP A 51 -7.60 -9.46 -2.01
CA ASP A 51 -7.17 -8.24 -2.69
C ASP A 51 -8.40 -7.51 -3.26
N PHE A 52 -8.61 -6.27 -2.82
CA PHE A 52 -9.57 -5.36 -3.44
C PHE A 52 -8.95 -3.97 -3.58
N ASN A 53 -9.29 -3.28 -4.67
CA ASN A 53 -8.74 -1.98 -4.99
C ASN A 53 -9.79 -1.11 -5.68
N ASP A 54 -10.40 -0.22 -4.89
CA ASP A 54 -11.33 0.83 -5.32
C ASP A 54 -10.62 2.19 -5.53
N LEU A 55 -9.29 2.24 -5.45
CA LEU A 55 -8.56 3.45 -5.81
C LEU A 55 -8.63 3.65 -7.33
N SER A 56 -8.82 4.90 -7.74
CA SER A 56 -8.64 5.24 -9.15
C SER A 56 -7.20 4.90 -9.59
N PRO A 57 -6.97 4.48 -10.85
CA PRO A 57 -5.64 4.15 -11.34
C PRO A 57 -4.61 5.27 -11.13
N THR A 58 -5.04 6.53 -11.24
CA THR A 58 -4.20 7.71 -10.97
C THR A 58 -3.82 7.82 -9.50
N ALA A 59 -4.77 7.66 -8.58
CA ALA A 59 -4.51 7.71 -7.14
C ALA A 59 -3.58 6.56 -6.70
N TYR A 60 -3.79 5.36 -7.26
CA TYR A 60 -2.92 4.22 -7.04
C TYR A 60 -1.48 4.51 -7.48
N LYS A 61 -1.27 4.98 -8.72
CA LYS A 61 0.08 5.31 -9.22
C LYS A 61 0.78 6.40 -8.40
N LEU A 62 0.05 7.44 -7.99
CA LEU A 62 0.60 8.50 -7.13
C LEU A 62 1.01 7.98 -5.76
N LEU A 63 0.18 7.09 -5.17
CA LEU A 63 0.50 6.45 -3.90
C LEU A 63 1.76 5.58 -4.01
N LEU A 64 1.88 4.78 -5.07
CA LEU A 64 3.05 3.95 -5.30
C LEU A 64 4.34 4.79 -5.40
N LYS A 65 4.32 5.87 -6.18
CA LYS A 65 5.45 6.82 -6.27
C LYS A 65 5.80 7.46 -4.92
N PHE A 66 4.80 7.78 -4.11
CA PHE A 66 5.03 8.30 -2.77
C PHE A 66 5.71 7.24 -1.88
N LEU A 67 5.27 5.98 -1.95
CA LEU A 67 5.85 4.89 -1.17
C LEU A 67 7.28 4.55 -1.61
N GLU A 68 7.60 4.63 -2.90
CA GLU A 68 8.99 4.52 -3.39
C GLU A 68 9.93 5.48 -2.70
N TRP A 69 9.51 6.74 -2.56
CA TRP A 69 10.32 7.78 -1.92
C TRP A 69 10.35 7.63 -0.39
N ALA A 70 9.25 7.17 0.22
CA ALA A 70 9.09 7.12 1.68
C ALA A 70 9.65 5.85 2.35
N LEU A 71 10.06 4.82 1.60
CA LEU A 71 10.38 3.48 2.12
C LEU A 71 11.85 3.06 2.15
#